data_AF-A0A4Q9QDF9-F1
#
_entry.id   AF-A0A4Q9QDF9-F1
#
_cell.length_a   1.000
_cell.length_b   1.000
_cell.length_c   1.000
_cell.angle_alpha   90.00
_cell.angle_beta   90.00
_cell.angle_gamma   90.00
#
_symmetry.space_group_name_H-M   'P 1'
#
loop_
_entity.id
_entity.type
_entity.pdbx_description
1 polymer ?
#
loop_
_entity_poly.entity_id
_entity_poly.type
_entity_poly.pdbx_seq_one_letter_code
_entity_poly.pdbx_strand_id
1 'polypeptide(L)'
;MRRQRDADGKQAAQPREVNSLLHTLRGEQFRHSQNLRRSRTHLKALGSRTYNDPSLPFSDIYKYAHAPSDDSTRDEDRPPPPLPVIREGHLEHGYPRGAVPGPPPPRSWSGLFRHHDREHDAEDRDTVAFRRRALSLVFSHTPWSFGSGDVPRLRSGDGGYSSDDEPAVPPLTQLCLRVLLAAFPDAAEFRDELLEVLPPMFRRDLLRYTAVHGPLPNGKLYALFEPEGHVDGEVIVVGPQATLQRDLFVSSSPHSASHRDGGDEEAEDRQNGPSGSGQAQSSLFGPDTEGAEAEAEAEAETGEEEADDWEAESSSSQELPPPLQTLIVLNAQVPSATLFLLPLTLTRLALLALPVPSPQVHRLPRICPLLEVLDLSYNPWLNDPPGGKGHANVESTLDRIEWEKWARLQVLGLRMCNVPESIIARVNKGRLGDEVEIVGLDERTFGGSLDVVEGMMSGLRLSD
;
A
#
# COMPACT_ATOMS: atom_id res chain seq x y z
N MET A 1 29.08 -57.79 22.14
CA MET A 1 28.41 -57.52 23.44
C MET A 1 28.42 -56.03 23.71
N ARG A 2 27.27 -55.52 24.18
CA ARG A 2 26.89 -54.12 24.42
C ARG A 2 27.90 -53.31 25.24
N ARG A 3 28.09 -52.04 24.87
CA ARG A 3 28.51 -50.98 25.81
C ARG A 3 27.46 -49.87 25.78
N GLN A 4 26.65 -49.82 26.83
CA GLN A 4 25.83 -48.68 27.22
C GLN A 4 26.76 -47.52 27.58
N ARG A 5 26.49 -46.33 27.05
CA ARG A 5 27.00 -45.05 27.56
C ARG A 5 25.79 -44.22 27.97
N ASP A 6 25.61 -44.15 29.28
CA ASP A 6 25.34 -42.97 30.10
C ASP A 6 24.45 -41.88 29.50
N ALA A 7 23.23 -41.85 30.02
CA ALA A 7 22.25 -40.80 29.85
C ALA A 7 22.63 -39.58 30.73
N ASP A 8 23.03 -38.49 30.09
CA ASP A 8 23.19 -37.18 30.72
C ASP A 8 21.82 -36.60 31.09
N GLY A 9 21.53 -36.63 32.39
CA GLY A 9 20.37 -35.99 33.00
C GLY A 9 20.48 -34.46 32.94
N LYS A 10 20.03 -33.86 31.84
CA LYS A 10 19.70 -32.43 31.79
C LYS A 10 18.41 -32.20 32.57
N GLN A 11 18.53 -31.75 33.82
CA GLN A 11 17.42 -31.17 34.57
C GLN A 11 16.82 -30.03 33.75
N ALA A 12 15.60 -30.23 33.23
CA ALA A 12 14.81 -29.19 32.62
C ALA A 12 14.55 -28.13 33.69
N ALA A 13 15.16 -26.95 33.53
CA ALA A 13 14.91 -25.79 34.37
C ALA A 13 13.39 -25.53 34.38
N GLN A 14 12.77 -25.62 35.56
CA GLN A 14 11.35 -25.38 35.71
C GLN A 14 11.01 -24.02 35.06
N PRO A 15 10.11 -23.99 34.07
CA PRO A 15 9.71 -22.73 33.45
C PRO A 15 9.16 -21.82 34.53
N ARG A 16 9.61 -20.56 34.54
CA ARG A 16 9.32 -19.53 35.54
C ARG A 16 7.81 -19.36 35.74
N GLU A 17 7.25 -20.14 36.63
CA GLU A 17 5.82 -20.22 36.98
C GLU A 17 5.26 -18.84 37.32
N VAL A 18 6.09 -17.99 37.94
CA VAL A 18 5.79 -16.59 38.28
C VAL A 18 5.46 -15.74 37.05
N ASN A 19 6.17 -15.91 35.93
CA ASN A 19 5.90 -15.14 34.71
C ASN A 19 4.58 -15.56 34.04
N SER A 20 4.26 -16.86 34.10
CA SER A 20 2.96 -17.38 33.64
C SER A 20 1.83 -16.84 34.53
N LEU A 21 2.03 -16.84 35.85
CA LEU A 21 1.07 -16.31 36.82
C LEU A 21 0.83 -14.80 36.61
N LEU A 22 1.88 -14.01 36.40
CA LEU A 22 1.76 -12.57 36.14
C LEU A 22 1.06 -12.25 34.82
N HIS A 23 1.32 -13.01 33.75
CA HIS A 23 0.59 -12.86 32.49
C HIS A 23 -0.89 -13.20 32.64
N THR A 24 -1.20 -14.24 33.41
CA THR A 24 -2.58 -14.68 33.66
C THR A 24 -3.34 -13.66 34.50
N LEU A 25 -2.76 -13.18 35.61
CA LEU A 25 -3.37 -12.18 36.48
C LEU A 25 -3.59 -10.83 35.76
N ARG A 26 -2.62 -10.39 34.93
CA ARG A 26 -2.80 -9.17 34.12
C ARG A 26 -3.90 -9.33 33.07
N GLY A 27 -3.98 -10.49 32.43
CA GLY A 27 -5.03 -10.79 31.46
C GLY A 27 -6.42 -10.86 32.09
N GLU A 28 -6.53 -11.43 33.30
CA GLU A 28 -7.80 -11.55 34.02
C GLU A 28 -8.30 -10.21 34.54
N GLN A 29 -7.42 -9.37 35.12
CA GLN A 29 -7.78 -8.00 35.51
C GLN A 29 -8.28 -7.17 34.31
N PHE A 30 -7.64 -7.31 33.15
CA PHE A 30 -8.11 -6.65 31.93
C PHE A 30 -9.50 -7.12 31.53
N ARG A 31 -9.76 -8.44 31.50
CA ARG A 31 -11.09 -8.99 31.19
C ARG A 31 -12.15 -8.58 32.20
N HIS A 32 -11.83 -8.56 33.50
CA HIS A 32 -12.74 -8.13 34.56
C HIS A 32 -13.08 -6.64 34.44
N SER A 33 -12.09 -5.79 34.13
CA SER A 33 -12.30 -4.36 33.89
C SER A 33 -13.20 -4.10 32.66
N GLN A 34 -13.04 -4.90 31.60
CA GLN A 34 -13.89 -4.83 30.40
C GLN A 34 -15.33 -5.28 30.70
N ASN A 35 -15.49 -6.38 31.44
CA ASN A 35 -16.81 -6.89 31.84
C ASN A 35 -17.55 -5.93 32.79
N LEU A 36 -16.84 -5.29 33.73
CA LEU A 36 -17.41 -4.26 34.62
C LEU A 36 -17.89 -3.04 33.85
N ARG A 37 -17.19 -2.66 32.78
CA ARG A 37 -17.54 -1.46 32.00
C ARG A 37 -18.79 -1.63 31.15
N ARG A 38 -19.30 -2.86 30.90
CA ARG A 38 -20.56 -3.24 30.20
C ARG A 38 -20.90 -2.50 28.88
N SER A 39 -20.07 -1.59 28.40
CA SER A 39 -20.39 -0.68 27.30
C SER A 39 -19.63 -1.07 26.04
N ARG A 40 -20.32 -1.73 25.09
CA ARG A 40 -19.80 -2.00 23.74
C ARG A 40 -19.57 -0.73 22.90
N THR A 41 -19.95 0.44 23.42
CA THR A 41 -19.83 1.74 22.75
C THR A 41 -18.38 2.21 22.57
N HIS A 42 -17.45 1.86 23.48
CA HIS A 42 -16.04 2.27 23.35
C HIS A 42 -15.27 1.47 22.28
N LEU A 43 -15.72 0.26 21.90
CA LEU A 43 -15.06 -0.52 20.84
C LEU A 43 -15.38 0.04 19.44
N LYS A 44 -16.53 0.69 19.25
CA LYS A 44 -16.86 1.36 17.99
C LYS A 44 -15.99 2.61 17.77
N ALA A 45 -15.64 3.33 18.84
CA ALA A 45 -14.71 4.47 18.77
C ALA A 45 -13.23 4.07 18.55
N LEU A 46 -12.87 2.80 18.78
CA LEU A 46 -11.53 2.26 18.49
C LEU A 46 -11.40 1.74 17.05
N GLY A 47 -12.51 1.49 16.36
CA GLY A 47 -12.50 1.07 14.95
C GLY A 47 -12.03 2.17 13.98
N SER A 48 -12.10 3.44 14.39
CA SER A 48 -11.62 4.60 13.61
C SER A 48 -10.26 5.13 14.05
N ARG A 49 -9.61 4.51 15.07
CA ARG A 49 -8.26 4.91 15.47
C ARG A 49 -7.24 4.13 14.67
N THR A 50 -6.43 4.85 13.90
CA THR A 50 -5.28 4.32 13.19
C THR A 50 -4.30 3.70 14.20
N TYR A 51 -3.75 2.54 13.89
CA TYR A 51 -2.87 1.76 14.79
C TYR A 51 -1.55 2.46 15.19
N ASN A 52 -1.35 3.71 14.75
CA ASN A 52 -0.21 4.56 15.09
C ASN A 52 -0.53 5.66 16.12
N ASP A 53 -1.77 5.77 16.59
CA ASP A 53 -2.06 6.68 17.70
C ASP A 53 -1.48 6.12 19.00
N PRO A 54 -0.67 6.88 19.75
CA PRO A 54 -0.13 6.42 21.03
C PRO A 54 -1.27 6.03 21.95
N SER A 55 -1.11 4.91 22.67
CA SER A 55 -2.13 4.33 23.55
C SER A 55 -2.50 5.22 24.75
N LEU A 56 -1.82 6.35 24.92
CA LEU A 56 -2.08 7.36 25.94
C LEU A 56 -2.29 8.71 25.23
N PRO A 57 -3.28 9.52 25.65
CA PRO A 57 -3.44 10.88 25.15
C PRO A 57 -2.10 11.62 25.25
N PHE A 58 -1.67 12.27 24.17
CA PHE A 58 -0.41 13.03 24.13
C PHE A 58 -0.30 14.02 25.31
N SER A 59 -1.44 14.59 25.73
CA SER A 59 -1.56 15.47 26.88
C SER A 59 -1.18 14.83 28.22
N ASP A 60 -1.33 13.52 28.38
CA ASP A 60 -0.96 12.81 29.62
C ASP A 60 0.53 12.45 29.67
N ILE A 61 1.18 12.27 28.53
CA ILE A 61 2.62 11.97 28.44
C ILE A 61 3.46 13.21 28.80
N TYR A 62 3.00 14.40 28.40
CA TYR A 62 3.73 15.66 28.59
C TYR A 62 3.16 16.58 29.68
N LYS A 63 2.25 16.07 30.53
CA LYS A 63 1.71 16.83 31.68
C LYS A 63 2.79 17.39 32.61
N TYR A 64 3.97 16.79 32.64
CA TYR A 64 5.12 17.24 33.44
C TYR A 64 5.97 18.34 32.76
N ALA A 65 5.84 18.56 31.45
CA ALA A 65 6.61 19.58 30.74
C ALA A 65 6.05 21.01 30.93
N HIS A 66 4.80 21.12 31.37
CA HIS A 66 4.13 22.41 31.62
C HIS A 66 3.74 22.63 33.08
N ALA A 67 4.25 21.82 34.02
CA ALA A 67 4.10 22.15 35.43
C ALA A 67 4.84 23.50 35.66
N PRO A 68 4.14 24.57 36.08
CA PRO A 68 4.82 25.80 36.44
C PRO A 68 5.80 25.47 37.56
N SER A 69 7.08 25.73 37.31
CA SER A 69 8.16 25.56 38.27
C SER A 69 8.01 26.61 39.36
N ASP A 70 7.07 26.39 40.28
CA ASP A 70 7.12 27.06 41.57
C ASP A 70 8.18 26.34 42.41
N ASP A 71 9.19 27.13 42.78
CA ASP A 71 10.16 26.85 43.84
C ASP A 71 11.40 26.00 43.49
N SER A 72 12.40 26.64 42.85
CA SER A 72 13.81 26.40 43.21
C SER A 72 14.67 27.60 42.85
N THR A 73 14.83 28.50 43.82
CA THR A 73 15.98 29.39 43.87
C THR A 73 17.22 28.54 44.22
N ARG A 74 18.28 28.64 43.40
CA ARG A 74 19.65 28.07 43.55
C ARG A 74 20.00 26.89 42.64
N ASP A 75 20.28 27.18 41.36
CA ASP A 75 21.45 26.66 40.64
C ASP A 75 21.55 27.39 39.28
N GLU A 76 22.27 28.50 39.23
CA GLU A 76 22.35 29.37 38.03
C GLU A 76 23.34 28.92 36.94
N ASP A 77 24.09 27.83 37.13
CA ASP A 77 25.17 27.45 36.19
C ASP A 77 24.91 26.17 35.37
N ARG A 78 23.68 25.63 35.38
CA ARG A 78 23.36 24.45 34.58
C ARG A 78 22.71 24.87 33.25
N PRO A 79 23.35 24.62 32.08
CA PRO A 79 22.73 24.93 30.80
C PRO A 79 21.41 24.17 30.67
N PRO A 80 20.34 24.83 30.19
CA PRO A 80 19.02 24.21 30.08
C PRO A 80 19.11 22.95 29.21
N PRO A 81 18.39 21.87 29.57
CA PRO A 81 18.35 20.68 28.74
C PRO A 81 17.86 21.06 27.34
N PRO A 82 18.47 20.54 26.27
CA PRO A 82 18.07 20.89 24.91
C PRO A 82 16.62 20.49 24.69
N LEU A 83 15.75 21.48 24.50
CA LEU A 83 14.36 21.25 24.16
C LEU A 83 14.30 20.69 22.73
N PRO A 84 13.41 19.72 22.46
CA PRO A 84 13.21 19.20 21.11
C PRO A 84 12.77 20.36 20.19
N VAL A 85 13.49 20.57 19.10
CA VAL A 85 13.17 21.59 18.11
C VAL A 85 12.34 20.93 17.01
N ILE A 86 11.11 21.41 16.81
CA ILE A 86 10.29 21.00 15.67
C ILE A 86 10.65 21.91 14.50
N ARG A 87 11.32 21.37 13.49
CA ARG A 87 11.54 22.05 12.19
C ARG A 87 10.71 21.34 11.13
N GLU A 88 9.94 22.10 10.36
CA GLU A 88 9.14 21.60 9.22
C GLU A 88 8.17 20.44 9.56
N GLY A 89 7.64 20.41 10.78
CA GLY A 89 6.72 19.36 11.23
C GLY A 89 7.40 18.05 11.64
N HIS A 90 8.73 17.97 11.57
CA HIS A 90 9.51 16.83 12.06
C HIS A 90 10.11 17.13 13.44
N LEU A 91 9.93 16.20 14.38
CA LEU A 91 10.45 16.32 15.75
C LEU A 91 11.92 15.88 15.77
N GLU A 92 12.82 16.82 15.49
CA GLU A 92 14.26 16.56 15.59
C GLU A 92 14.66 16.48 17.06
N HIS A 93 15.04 15.29 17.51
CA HIS A 93 15.59 15.11 18.85
C HIS A 93 16.93 15.85 18.91
N GLY A 94 17.09 16.76 19.86
CA GLY A 94 18.26 17.65 20.01
C GLY A 94 19.60 16.97 20.33
N TYR A 95 19.72 15.66 20.13
CA TYR A 95 21.01 15.00 20.03
C TYR A 95 21.43 15.05 18.56
N PRO A 96 22.35 15.97 18.16
CA PRO A 96 22.98 15.86 16.86
C PRO A 96 23.57 14.44 16.76
N ARG A 97 23.51 13.83 15.58
CA ARG A 97 23.85 12.43 15.22
C ARG A 97 25.27 11.95 15.64
N GLY A 98 25.68 12.19 16.87
CA GLY A 98 26.90 11.78 17.51
C GLY A 98 26.63 10.61 18.44
N ALA A 99 27.72 9.98 18.89
CA ALA A 99 27.68 8.85 19.80
C ALA A 99 26.79 9.18 21.02
N VAL A 100 25.67 8.46 21.14
CA VAL A 100 24.80 8.57 22.31
C VAL A 100 25.66 8.30 23.54
N PRO A 101 25.73 9.21 24.54
CA PRO A 101 26.53 8.99 25.72
C PRO A 101 26.02 7.75 26.47
N GLY A 102 26.81 6.68 26.42
CA GLY A 102 26.48 5.39 26.98
C GLY A 102 27.49 4.31 26.55
N PRO A 103 27.55 3.18 27.26
CA PRO A 103 28.33 2.04 26.81
C PRO A 103 27.81 1.59 25.42
N PRO A 104 28.69 1.17 24.50
CA PRO A 104 28.26 0.68 23.20
C PRO A 104 27.25 -0.47 23.38
N PRO A 105 26.25 -0.60 22.49
CA PRO A 105 25.27 -1.66 22.61
C PRO A 105 25.98 -3.03 22.66
N PRO A 106 25.48 -3.98 23.47
CA PRO A 106 26.09 -5.30 23.59
C PRO A 106 26.32 -5.95 22.22
N ARG A 107 27.42 -6.70 22.05
CA ARG A 107 27.72 -7.38 20.78
C ARG A 107 26.60 -8.30 20.30
N SER A 108 25.80 -8.85 21.21
CA SER A 108 24.61 -9.65 20.87
C SER A 108 23.52 -8.85 20.13
N TRP A 109 23.54 -7.51 20.22
CA TRP A 109 22.62 -6.61 19.51
C TRP A 109 23.22 -6.05 18.23
N SER A 110 24.53 -6.22 17.99
CA SER A 110 25.18 -5.71 16.77
C SER A 110 24.56 -6.25 15.47
N GLY A 111 23.96 -7.44 15.50
CA GLY A 111 23.19 -7.97 14.37
C GLY A 111 21.91 -7.18 14.05
N LEU A 112 21.31 -6.49 15.03
CA LEU A 112 20.19 -5.57 14.80
C LEU A 112 20.65 -4.26 14.15
N PHE A 113 21.92 -3.88 14.34
CA PHE A 113 22.50 -2.62 13.85
C PHE A 113 23.39 -2.78 12.61
N ARG A 114 23.59 -4.01 12.09
CA ARG A 114 24.22 -4.26 10.78
C ARG A 114 23.41 -3.70 9.59
N HIS A 115 22.33 -2.98 9.87
CA HIS A 115 21.56 -2.23 8.89
C HIS A 115 22.29 -1.02 8.30
N HIS A 116 23.49 -0.64 8.77
CA HIS A 116 24.21 0.51 8.20
C HIS A 116 24.64 0.32 6.74
N ASP A 117 25.04 -0.89 6.32
CA ASP A 117 25.30 -1.15 4.88
C ASP A 117 24.00 -1.05 4.06
N ARG A 118 22.85 -1.22 4.72
CA ARG A 118 21.51 -1.13 4.13
C ARG A 118 21.04 0.30 3.92
N GLU A 119 21.64 1.29 4.58
CA GLU A 119 21.29 2.71 4.37
C GLU A 119 21.81 3.21 3.02
N HIS A 120 23.02 2.81 2.60
CA HIS A 120 23.52 3.12 1.26
C HIS A 120 22.66 2.45 0.17
N ASP A 121 22.28 1.18 0.37
CA ASP A 121 21.34 0.51 -0.54
C ASP A 121 19.97 1.21 -0.59
N ALA A 122 19.55 1.90 0.47
CA ALA A 122 18.26 2.58 0.52
C ALA A 122 18.27 3.89 -0.29
N GLU A 123 19.37 4.65 -0.26
CA GLU A 123 19.54 5.86 -1.06
C GLU A 123 19.57 5.53 -2.56
N ASP A 124 20.23 4.43 -2.93
CA ASP A 124 20.30 3.97 -4.33
C ASP A 124 18.91 3.57 -4.89
N ARG A 125 18.00 3.09 -4.02
CA ARG A 125 16.64 2.69 -4.39
C ARG A 125 15.71 3.86 -4.68
N ASP A 126 16.07 5.09 -4.33
CA ASP A 126 15.29 6.29 -4.67
C ASP A 126 15.83 7.03 -5.90
N THR A 127 16.74 6.40 -6.64
CA THR A 127 17.21 6.94 -7.93
C THR A 127 16.19 6.67 -9.04
N VAL A 128 16.08 7.61 -9.99
CA VAL A 128 15.21 7.46 -11.18
C VAL A 128 15.58 6.20 -11.98
N ALA A 129 16.88 5.94 -12.12
CA ALA A 129 17.39 4.77 -12.83
C ALA A 129 16.92 3.46 -12.19
N PHE A 130 17.03 3.35 -10.86
CA PHE A 130 16.52 2.19 -10.14
C PHE A 130 15.02 2.04 -10.31
N ARG A 131 14.22 3.10 -10.12
CA ARG A 131 12.75 3.02 -10.25
C ARG A 131 12.33 2.61 -11.65
N ARG A 132 12.97 3.17 -12.69
CA ARG A 132 12.75 2.78 -14.09
C ARG A 132 13.01 1.29 -14.30
N ARG A 133 14.15 0.78 -13.80
CA ARG A 133 14.52 -0.64 -13.89
C ARG A 133 13.65 -1.55 -13.03
N ALA A 134 13.17 -1.06 -11.89
CA ALA A 134 12.34 -1.82 -10.97
C ALA A 134 10.94 -2.02 -11.55
N LEU A 135 10.38 -0.96 -12.14
CA LEU A 135 9.02 -0.94 -12.68
C LEU A 135 8.92 -1.48 -14.13
N SER A 136 10.05 -1.69 -14.81
CA SER A 136 10.05 -2.04 -16.24
C SER A 136 9.27 -3.32 -16.56
N LEU A 137 9.41 -4.37 -15.74
CA LEU A 137 8.71 -5.63 -15.96
C LEU A 137 7.20 -5.49 -15.80
N VAL A 138 6.72 -4.94 -14.68
CA VAL A 138 5.27 -4.82 -14.50
C VAL A 138 4.65 -3.93 -15.60
N PHE A 139 5.33 -2.84 -15.97
CA PHE A 139 4.84 -1.97 -17.03
C PHE A 139 4.86 -2.61 -18.42
N SER A 140 5.77 -3.54 -18.73
CA SER A 140 5.74 -4.26 -20.01
C SER A 140 4.51 -5.16 -20.18
N HIS A 141 3.82 -5.50 -19.09
CA HIS A 141 2.59 -6.30 -19.10
C HIS A 141 1.32 -5.50 -18.77
N THR A 142 1.43 -4.20 -18.51
CA THR A 142 0.26 -3.33 -18.36
C THR A 142 -0.25 -2.85 -19.72
N PRO A 143 -1.54 -2.48 -19.84
CA PRO A 143 -2.05 -1.84 -21.05
C PRO A 143 -1.20 -0.63 -21.45
N TRP A 144 -1.01 -0.49 -22.76
CA TRP A 144 -0.25 0.62 -23.31
C TRP A 144 -0.89 1.95 -22.91
N SER A 145 -0.03 2.92 -22.60
CA SER A 145 -0.42 4.27 -22.22
C SER A 145 0.44 5.26 -23.00
N PHE A 146 -0.11 6.42 -23.39
CA PHE A 146 0.51 7.35 -24.34
C PHE A 146 1.87 7.89 -23.84
N GLY A 147 2.12 7.88 -22.53
CA GLY A 147 3.39 8.26 -21.92
C GLY A 147 4.41 7.12 -21.71
N SER A 148 4.04 5.85 -21.95
CA SER A 148 4.82 4.66 -21.58
C SER A 148 6.00 4.35 -22.53
N GLY A 149 6.37 5.26 -23.42
CA GLY A 149 7.54 5.12 -24.30
C GLY A 149 8.87 4.98 -23.55
N ASP A 150 8.90 5.37 -22.27
CA ASP A 150 10.07 5.28 -21.39
C ASP A 150 10.29 3.92 -20.76
N VAL A 151 9.33 3.01 -20.89
CA VAL A 151 9.52 1.62 -20.47
C VAL A 151 10.23 0.94 -21.63
N PRO A 152 11.53 0.61 -21.51
CA PRO A 152 12.19 -0.15 -22.54
C PRO A 152 11.34 -1.40 -22.69
N ARG A 153 10.70 -1.59 -23.86
CA ARG A 153 10.19 -2.91 -24.19
C ARG A 153 11.40 -3.81 -24.02
N LEU A 154 11.35 -4.71 -23.03
CA LEU A 154 12.34 -5.77 -22.89
C LEU A 154 12.35 -6.46 -24.25
N ARG A 155 13.26 -6.02 -25.12
CA ARG A 155 13.53 -6.70 -26.37
C ARG A 155 14.18 -7.98 -25.89
N SER A 156 13.39 -9.04 -25.78
CA SER A 156 13.83 -10.37 -25.38
C SER A 156 14.76 -11.02 -26.42
N GLY A 157 15.57 -10.22 -27.13
CA GLY A 157 16.40 -10.62 -28.24
C GLY A 157 17.85 -10.24 -28.00
N ASP A 158 18.59 -11.24 -27.54
CA ASP A 158 19.99 -11.50 -27.87
C ASP A 158 21.05 -10.54 -27.32
N GLY A 159 21.48 -10.79 -26.08
CA GLY A 159 22.89 -10.92 -25.65
C GLY A 159 23.87 -9.75 -25.79
N GLY A 160 23.50 -8.64 -26.45
CA GLY A 160 24.36 -7.50 -26.65
C GLY A 160 24.20 -6.49 -25.51
N TYR A 161 25.16 -6.44 -24.59
CA TYR A 161 25.37 -5.31 -23.68
C TYR A 161 25.81 -4.06 -24.46
N SER A 162 25.06 -3.65 -25.47
CA SER A 162 25.26 -2.36 -26.11
C SER A 162 24.85 -1.31 -25.09
N SER A 163 25.85 -0.66 -24.48
CA SER A 163 25.67 0.44 -23.51
C SER A 163 25.13 1.72 -24.16
N ASP A 164 24.42 1.60 -25.27
CA ASP A 164 23.70 2.69 -25.92
C ASP A 164 22.36 2.88 -25.20
N ASP A 165 22.45 3.21 -23.90
CA ASP A 165 21.48 4.08 -23.23
C ASP A 165 21.65 5.50 -23.81
N GLU A 166 21.60 5.62 -25.14
CA GLU A 166 21.56 6.94 -25.78
C GLU A 166 20.26 7.60 -25.31
N PRO A 167 20.31 8.83 -24.77
CA PRO A 167 19.15 9.46 -24.16
C PRO A 167 18.06 9.66 -25.22
N ALA A 168 17.11 8.72 -25.26
CA ALA A 168 15.93 8.84 -26.10
C ALA A 168 15.24 10.16 -25.74
N VAL A 169 14.98 10.98 -26.75
CA VAL A 169 14.26 12.23 -26.56
C VAL A 169 12.90 11.88 -25.92
N PRO A 170 12.57 12.44 -24.74
CA PRO A 170 11.33 12.10 -24.07
C PRO A 170 10.14 12.49 -24.95
N PRO A 171 9.07 11.68 -25.01
CA PRO A 171 7.88 12.02 -25.77
C PRO A 171 7.27 13.34 -25.27
N LEU A 172 6.62 14.07 -26.18
CA LEU A 172 6.01 15.37 -25.89
C LEU A 172 5.11 15.34 -24.65
N THR A 173 4.31 14.27 -24.48
CA THR A 173 3.45 14.08 -23.31
C THR A 173 4.23 14.18 -22.00
N GLN A 174 5.40 13.56 -21.89
CA GLN A 174 6.21 13.62 -20.67
C GLN A 174 6.79 15.02 -20.44
N LEU A 175 7.18 15.72 -21.51
CA LEU A 175 7.62 17.12 -21.39
C LEU A 175 6.49 18.01 -20.89
N CYS A 176 5.26 17.83 -21.40
CA CYS A 176 4.08 18.53 -20.90
C CYS A 176 3.80 18.21 -19.43
N LEU A 177 3.83 16.93 -19.03
CA LEU A 177 3.62 16.53 -17.64
C LEU A 177 4.67 17.13 -16.70
N ARG A 178 5.93 17.26 -17.12
CA ARG A 178 6.98 17.96 -16.35
C ARG A 178 6.62 19.42 -16.10
N VAL A 179 6.18 20.13 -17.13
CA VAL A 179 5.79 21.54 -17.03
C VAL A 179 4.58 21.69 -16.12
N LEU A 180 3.57 20.83 -16.26
CA LEU A 180 2.38 20.84 -15.40
C LEU A 180 2.75 20.58 -13.94
N LEU A 181 3.53 19.54 -13.65
CA LEU A 181 3.96 19.22 -12.28
C LEU A 181 4.77 20.34 -11.62
N ALA A 182 5.57 21.08 -12.41
CA ALA A 182 6.31 22.24 -11.93
C ALA A 182 5.40 23.45 -11.66
N ALA A 183 4.29 23.58 -12.41
CA ALA A 183 3.31 24.66 -12.24
C ALA A 183 2.41 24.47 -11.01
N PHE A 184 2.20 23.23 -10.55
CA PHE A 184 1.32 22.89 -9.42
C PHE A 184 2.09 22.27 -8.25
N PRO A 185 2.89 23.04 -7.49
CA PRO A 185 3.69 22.52 -6.38
C PRO A 185 2.86 22.14 -5.16
N ASP A 186 1.72 22.79 -4.91
CA ASP A 186 0.83 22.48 -3.79
C ASP A 186 -0.16 21.34 -4.10
N ALA A 187 -0.62 20.63 -3.07
CA ALA A 187 -1.57 19.54 -3.22
C ALA A 187 -3.00 20.02 -3.46
N ALA A 188 -3.40 21.18 -2.93
CA ALA A 188 -4.74 21.72 -3.13
C ALA A 188 -4.92 22.18 -4.58
N GLU A 189 -4.02 23.03 -5.09
CA GLU A 189 -4.03 23.50 -6.48
C GLU A 189 -3.90 22.33 -7.48
N PHE A 190 -3.05 21.34 -7.17
CA PHE A 190 -2.94 20.12 -7.98
C PHE A 190 -4.28 19.40 -8.12
N ARG A 191 -5.04 19.26 -7.03
CA ARG A 191 -6.34 18.59 -7.06
C ARG A 191 -7.41 19.45 -7.74
N ASP A 192 -7.52 20.70 -7.32
CA ASP A 192 -8.66 21.55 -7.64
C ASP A 192 -8.54 22.17 -9.04
N GLU A 193 -7.33 22.40 -9.56
CA GLU A 193 -7.14 23.00 -10.89
C GLU A 193 -6.68 21.99 -11.95
N LEU A 194 -5.65 21.19 -11.65
CA LEU A 194 -5.07 20.29 -12.64
C LEU A 194 -5.97 19.06 -12.88
N LEU A 195 -6.43 18.38 -11.82
CA LEU A 195 -7.18 17.13 -11.99
C LEU A 195 -8.58 17.32 -12.58
N GLU A 196 -9.19 18.50 -12.39
CA GLU A 196 -10.48 18.84 -13.00
C GLU A 196 -10.37 18.93 -14.53
N VAL A 197 -9.26 19.48 -15.03
CA VAL A 197 -9.04 19.70 -16.47
C VAL A 197 -8.35 18.51 -17.13
N LEU A 198 -7.61 17.68 -16.38
CA LEU A 198 -6.83 16.57 -16.91
C LEU A 198 -7.72 15.37 -17.27
N PRO A 199 -7.80 14.96 -18.56
CA PRO A 199 -8.59 13.79 -18.93
C PRO A 199 -8.15 12.52 -18.19
N PRO A 200 -9.08 11.60 -17.86
CA PRO A 200 -8.77 10.41 -17.04
C PRO A 200 -7.59 9.58 -17.56
N MET A 201 -7.48 9.41 -18.87
CA MET A 201 -6.36 8.67 -19.50
C MET A 201 -4.98 9.28 -19.21
N PHE A 202 -4.88 10.60 -19.05
CA PHE A 202 -3.61 11.26 -18.72
C PHE A 202 -3.29 11.17 -17.23
N ARG A 203 -4.28 10.94 -16.35
CA ARG A 203 -4.01 10.72 -14.92
C ARG A 203 -3.20 9.44 -14.71
N ARG A 204 -3.48 8.40 -15.50
CA ARG A 204 -2.69 7.16 -15.49
C ARG A 204 -1.26 7.41 -15.97
N ASP A 205 -1.08 8.16 -17.05
CA ASP A 205 0.25 8.56 -17.54
C ASP A 205 1.01 9.38 -16.50
N LEU A 206 0.34 10.32 -15.84
CA LEU A 206 0.89 11.13 -14.75
C LEU A 206 1.32 10.26 -13.56
N LEU A 207 0.49 9.30 -13.15
CA LEU A 207 0.78 8.35 -12.08
C LEU A 207 2.05 7.53 -12.39
N ARG A 208 2.13 6.94 -13.58
CA ARG A 208 3.29 6.13 -14.00
C ARG A 208 4.55 6.99 -14.16
N TYR A 209 4.42 8.18 -14.76
CA TYR A 209 5.53 9.11 -14.95
C TYR A 209 6.13 9.55 -13.60
N THR A 210 5.29 9.99 -12.67
CA THR A 210 5.74 10.42 -11.34
C THR A 210 6.32 9.27 -10.54
N ALA A 211 5.76 8.07 -10.62
CA ALA A 211 6.32 6.87 -9.98
C ALA A 211 7.79 6.59 -10.37
N VAL A 212 8.21 6.95 -11.60
CA VAL A 212 9.60 6.79 -12.07
C VAL A 212 10.44 8.03 -11.76
N HIS A 213 9.97 9.22 -12.12
CA HIS A 213 10.81 10.43 -12.14
C HIS A 213 10.82 11.23 -10.83
N GLY A 214 9.75 11.15 -10.05
CA GLY A 214 9.58 11.92 -8.83
C GLY A 214 8.28 11.51 -8.14
N PRO A 215 8.32 10.49 -7.27
CA PRO A 215 7.12 9.96 -6.62
C PRO A 215 6.31 11.05 -5.93
N LEU A 216 4.99 11.03 -6.13
CA LEU A 216 4.10 12.01 -5.53
C LEU A 216 4.05 11.82 -4.00
N PRO A 217 4.02 12.90 -3.21
CA PRO A 217 3.69 12.79 -1.79
C PRO A 217 2.26 12.26 -1.62
N ASN A 218 1.98 11.56 -0.52
CA ASN A 218 0.70 10.89 -0.27
C ASN A 218 -0.53 11.79 -0.51
N GLY A 219 -0.47 13.08 -0.15
CA GLY A 219 -1.55 14.03 -0.39
C GLY A 219 -1.92 14.21 -1.87
N LYS A 220 -0.93 14.35 -2.75
CA LYS A 220 -1.16 14.42 -4.21
C LYS A 220 -1.51 13.06 -4.81
N LEU A 221 -0.88 12.00 -4.31
CA LEU A 221 -1.13 10.64 -4.78
C LEU A 221 -2.60 10.24 -4.56
N TYR A 222 -3.14 10.45 -3.37
CA TYR A 222 -4.54 10.10 -3.10
C TYR A 222 -5.53 11.09 -3.71
N ALA A 223 -5.15 12.34 -3.95
CA ALA A 223 -5.96 13.25 -4.76
C ALA A 223 -6.12 12.71 -6.19
N LEU A 224 -5.08 12.08 -6.74
CA LEU A 224 -5.12 11.50 -8.10
C LEU A 224 -6.04 10.27 -8.18
N PHE A 225 -6.22 9.53 -7.09
CA PHE A 225 -6.96 8.27 -7.06
C PHE A 225 -8.49 8.45 -7.13
N GLU A 226 -9.00 9.68 -7.08
CA GLU A 226 -10.43 9.99 -7.15
C GLU A 226 -11.26 9.27 -6.05
N PRO A 227 -12.59 9.49 -5.90
CA PRO A 227 -13.35 8.83 -4.84
C PRO A 227 -13.37 7.29 -4.90
N GLU A 228 -12.96 6.71 -6.02
CA GLU A 228 -12.86 5.27 -6.27
C GLU A 228 -11.63 4.64 -5.60
N GLY A 229 -10.60 5.44 -5.31
CA GLY A 229 -9.36 4.96 -4.69
C GLY A 229 -8.34 4.37 -5.67
N HIS A 230 -8.51 4.55 -6.99
CA HIS A 230 -7.56 4.12 -8.01
C HIS A 230 -7.68 4.90 -9.33
N VAL A 231 -6.62 4.90 -10.14
CA VAL A 231 -6.59 5.58 -11.45
C VAL A 231 -6.73 4.56 -12.57
N ASP A 232 -7.90 4.50 -13.22
CA ASP A 232 -8.15 3.60 -14.36
C ASP A 232 -7.77 2.13 -14.05
N GLY A 233 -8.15 1.65 -12.86
CA GLY A 233 -7.84 0.32 -12.36
C GLY A 233 -6.39 0.11 -11.89
N GLU A 234 -5.60 1.19 -11.71
CA GLU A 234 -4.21 1.14 -11.25
C GLU A 234 -3.97 1.90 -9.93
N VAL A 235 -3.18 1.29 -9.05
CA VAL A 235 -2.62 1.93 -7.84
C VAL A 235 -1.11 1.73 -7.83
N ILE A 236 -0.37 2.83 -7.79
CA ILE A 236 1.09 2.82 -7.73
C ILE A 236 1.54 3.63 -6.52
N VAL A 237 2.19 2.97 -5.56
CA VAL A 237 2.71 3.58 -4.33
C VAL A 237 4.23 3.44 -4.34
N VAL A 238 4.95 4.55 -4.34
CA VAL A 238 6.42 4.56 -4.43
C VAL A 238 7.04 5.41 -3.33
N GLY A 239 8.04 4.84 -2.66
CA GLY A 239 8.93 5.55 -1.75
C GLY A 239 8.77 5.17 -0.28
N PRO A 240 9.81 5.39 0.55
CA PRO A 240 9.88 4.88 1.93
C PRO A 240 8.87 5.52 2.87
N GLN A 241 8.46 6.77 2.58
CA GLN A 241 7.45 7.51 3.33
C GLN A 241 6.03 7.28 2.79
N ALA A 242 5.90 6.60 1.66
CA ALA A 242 4.60 6.27 1.10
C ALA A 242 4.01 5.07 1.86
N THR A 243 2.73 5.16 2.16
CA THR A 243 1.99 4.11 2.88
C THR A 243 0.84 3.63 2.02
N LEU A 244 0.58 2.34 1.97
CA LEU A 244 -0.64 1.87 1.31
C LEU A 244 -1.82 1.97 2.30
N GLN A 245 -2.75 2.91 2.04
CA GLN A 245 -3.94 3.07 2.88
C GLN A 245 -4.86 1.85 2.75
N ARG A 246 -5.37 1.40 3.89
CA ARG A 246 -6.26 0.23 3.99
C ARG A 246 -7.60 0.48 3.30
N ASP A 247 -8.06 1.72 3.36
CA ASP A 247 -9.42 2.10 2.98
C ASP A 247 -9.58 2.22 1.46
N LEU A 248 -8.48 2.21 0.70
CA LEU A 248 -8.48 2.25 -0.78
C LEU A 248 -9.15 1.02 -1.42
N PHE A 249 -9.20 -0.10 -0.71
CA PHE A 249 -9.77 -1.35 -1.23
C PHE A 249 -11.19 -1.63 -0.76
N VAL A 250 -11.65 -0.88 0.25
CA VAL A 250 -13.00 -1.04 0.78
C VAL A 250 -13.90 -0.26 -0.18
N SER A 251 -14.31 -0.94 -1.27
CA SER A 251 -15.17 -0.39 -2.32
C SER A 251 -16.12 0.65 -1.76
N SER A 252 -16.01 1.88 -2.25
CA SER A 252 -17.06 2.87 -2.20
C SER A 252 -18.23 2.30 -2.99
N SER A 253 -19.01 1.39 -2.38
CA SER A 253 -20.28 0.93 -2.93
C SER A 253 -21.14 2.18 -3.13
N PRO A 254 -21.34 2.66 -4.37
CA PRO A 254 -21.83 4.02 -4.59
C PRO A 254 -23.32 4.19 -4.26
N HIS A 255 -24.00 3.16 -3.75
CA HIS A 255 -25.46 3.07 -3.77
C HIS A 255 -26.13 2.67 -2.45
N SER A 256 -25.49 2.91 -1.29
CA SER A 256 -26.19 2.77 0.00
C SER A 256 -26.33 4.07 0.80
N ALA A 257 -25.79 5.19 0.30
CA ALA A 257 -25.91 6.49 0.97
C ALA A 257 -27.05 7.38 0.42
N SER A 258 -27.70 6.99 -0.69
CA SER A 258 -28.85 7.73 -1.19
C SER A 258 -30.11 7.42 -0.38
N HIS A 259 -30.70 8.48 0.18
CA HIS A 259 -32.11 8.55 0.57
C HIS A 259 -32.55 7.70 1.78
N ARG A 260 -32.06 8.05 2.97
CA ARG A 260 -32.94 8.17 4.15
C ARG A 260 -33.38 9.63 4.36
N ASP A 261 -33.71 10.28 3.24
CA ASP A 261 -34.51 11.49 3.24
C ASP A 261 -35.91 11.06 2.77
N GLY A 262 -36.78 10.83 3.73
CA GLY A 262 -38.08 10.19 3.58
C GLY A 262 -38.72 10.14 4.95
N GLY A 263 -39.37 11.23 5.31
CA GLY A 263 -39.83 11.55 6.66
C GLY A 263 -40.81 10.55 7.24
N ASP A 264 -40.57 10.20 8.50
CA ASP A 264 -41.63 9.88 9.44
C ASP A 264 -42.06 11.20 10.12
N GLU A 265 -42.68 12.08 9.33
CA GLU A 265 -43.68 13.01 9.87
C GLU A 265 -45.02 12.24 9.94
N GLU A 266 -45.57 12.20 11.15
CA GLU A 266 -47.00 12.12 11.44
C GLU A 266 -47.80 10.87 11.03
N ALA A 267 -47.89 9.95 11.99
CA ALA A 267 -49.18 9.42 12.38
C ALA A 267 -49.39 9.71 13.88
N GLU A 268 -49.81 10.94 14.18
CA GLU A 268 -50.51 11.24 15.44
C GLU A 268 -51.75 10.36 15.52
N ASP A 269 -51.69 9.33 16.35
CA ASP A 269 -52.87 8.58 16.74
C ASP A 269 -53.69 9.43 17.73
N ARG A 270 -54.95 9.60 17.35
CA ARG A 270 -55.95 10.45 17.99
C ARG A 270 -56.29 9.92 19.38
N GLN A 271 -56.13 10.76 20.41
CA GLN A 271 -56.94 10.63 21.63
C GLN A 271 -57.25 12.00 22.27
N ASN A 272 -58.45 12.49 21.92
CA ASN A 272 -59.42 13.21 22.77
C ASN A 272 -58.95 14.25 23.80
N GLY A 273 -59.29 15.52 23.53
CA GLY A 273 -59.49 16.54 24.56
C GLY A 273 -60.21 17.77 23.98
N PRO A 274 -61.37 18.21 24.52
CA PRO A 274 -62.11 19.35 24.00
C PRO A 274 -61.70 20.67 24.68
N SER A 275 -62.04 21.77 23.99
CA SER A 275 -62.38 23.10 24.51
C SER A 275 -61.36 24.24 24.30
N GLY A 276 -61.85 25.30 23.65
CA GLY A 276 -61.33 26.68 23.75
C GLY A 276 -60.97 27.30 22.40
N SER A 277 -61.94 27.73 21.57
CA SER A 277 -62.48 29.10 21.50
C SER A 277 -61.46 30.22 21.16
N GLY A 278 -61.63 30.84 19.98
CA GLY A 278 -61.06 32.14 19.58
C GLY A 278 -60.72 32.16 18.09
N GLN A 279 -61.61 32.60 17.18
CA GLN A 279 -61.64 33.97 16.60
C GLN A 279 -60.22 34.46 16.22
N ALA A 280 -59.85 34.75 14.98
CA ALA A 280 -60.38 35.77 14.05
C ALA A 280 -59.43 35.74 12.81
N GLN A 281 -59.88 35.66 11.56
CA GLN A 281 -60.30 36.73 10.64
C GLN A 281 -59.28 36.93 9.50
N SER A 282 -59.82 37.07 8.29
CA SER A 282 -59.29 37.83 7.13
C SER A 282 -58.07 37.24 6.38
N SER A 283 -57.97 37.30 5.05
CA SER A 283 -58.86 37.79 3.99
C SER A 283 -58.25 37.50 2.62
N LEU A 284 -59.11 37.15 1.67
CA LEU A 284 -59.20 37.59 0.26
C LEU A 284 -57.92 37.97 -0.54
N PHE A 285 -57.70 37.31 -1.68
CA PHE A 285 -58.08 37.74 -3.05
C PHE A 285 -57.29 36.96 -4.12
N GLY A 286 -57.99 36.44 -5.15
CA GLY A 286 -57.43 36.01 -6.44
C GLY A 286 -57.07 37.20 -7.37
N PRO A 287 -56.91 37.07 -8.70
CA PRO A 287 -57.75 36.25 -9.58
C PRO A 287 -57.07 35.51 -10.77
N ASP A 288 -57.79 34.49 -11.26
CA ASP A 288 -58.18 34.19 -12.65
C ASP A 288 -57.33 34.73 -13.82
N THR A 289 -56.88 33.80 -14.67
CA THR A 289 -56.60 34.09 -16.09
C THR A 289 -57.03 32.90 -16.93
N GLU A 290 -58.30 32.92 -17.33
CA GLU A 290 -58.87 32.10 -18.40
C GLU A 290 -58.65 32.77 -19.76
N GLY A 291 -58.49 31.94 -20.80
CA GLY A 291 -58.86 32.29 -22.16
C GLY A 291 -57.73 32.24 -23.19
N ALA A 292 -57.72 31.19 -24.01
CA ALA A 292 -57.94 31.30 -25.46
C ALA A 292 -57.80 29.92 -26.12
N GLU A 293 -58.95 29.38 -26.47
CA GLU A 293 -59.14 28.30 -27.42
C GLU A 293 -58.69 28.76 -28.82
N ALA A 294 -57.90 27.94 -29.50
CA ALA A 294 -57.71 28.01 -30.94
C ALA A 294 -57.58 26.59 -31.48
N GLU A 295 -58.71 26.08 -31.93
CA GLU A 295 -58.84 24.91 -32.79
C GLU A 295 -58.08 25.15 -34.10
N ALA A 296 -57.17 24.24 -34.45
CA ALA A 296 -56.67 24.08 -35.79
C ALA A 296 -56.41 22.59 -36.02
N GLU A 297 -57.45 21.92 -36.51
CA GLU A 297 -57.38 20.62 -37.16
C GLU A 297 -56.41 20.70 -38.34
N ALA A 298 -55.33 19.91 -38.28
CA ALA A 298 -54.56 19.54 -39.45
C ALA A 298 -54.11 18.08 -39.25
N GLU A 299 -54.96 17.18 -39.72
CA GLU A 299 -54.65 15.77 -39.93
C GLU A 299 -53.42 15.67 -40.84
N ALA A 300 -52.30 15.27 -40.26
CA ALA A 300 -51.17 14.69 -40.99
C ALA A 300 -50.82 13.39 -40.28
N GLU A 301 -51.54 12.33 -40.66
CA GLU A 301 -51.10 10.94 -40.54
C GLU A 301 -49.71 10.82 -41.18
N THR A 302 -48.68 11.00 -40.37
CA THR A 302 -47.35 10.48 -40.65
C THR A 302 -47.20 9.30 -39.73
N GLY A 303 -47.26 8.10 -40.31
CA GLY A 303 -47.00 6.86 -39.60
C GLY A 303 -45.59 6.88 -39.06
N GLU A 304 -45.46 7.32 -37.81
CA GLU A 304 -44.30 7.07 -36.98
C GLU A 304 -44.36 5.59 -36.62
N GLU A 305 -43.77 4.77 -37.48
CA GLU A 305 -43.26 3.48 -37.10
C GLU A 305 -42.28 3.73 -35.94
N GLU A 306 -42.78 3.66 -34.71
CA GLU A 306 -42.00 3.46 -33.48
C GLU A 306 -41.19 2.16 -33.67
N ALA A 307 -40.11 2.27 -34.44
CA ALA A 307 -39.08 1.26 -34.54
C ALA A 307 -38.38 1.24 -33.19
N ASP A 308 -38.95 0.50 -32.24
CA ASP A 308 -38.27 -0.42 -31.32
C ASP A 308 -36.75 -0.16 -31.23
N ASP A 309 -36.37 0.99 -30.65
CA ASP A 309 -34.99 1.44 -30.49
C ASP A 309 -34.37 0.73 -29.27
N TRP A 310 -34.33 -0.60 -29.35
CA TRP A 310 -33.71 -1.48 -28.36
C TRP A 310 -32.18 -1.33 -28.30
N GLU A 311 -31.58 -0.44 -29.09
CA GLU A 311 -30.14 -0.13 -29.05
C GLU A 311 -29.80 1.13 -28.22
N ALA A 312 -30.77 1.98 -27.87
CA ALA A 312 -30.51 3.20 -27.11
C ALA A 312 -30.11 2.95 -25.64
N GLU A 313 -30.49 1.83 -25.04
CA GLU A 313 -30.17 1.50 -23.63
C GLU A 313 -28.73 1.00 -23.43
N SER A 314 -27.98 0.70 -24.50
CA SER A 314 -26.57 0.31 -24.35
C SER A 314 -25.64 1.50 -24.11
N SER A 315 -26.09 2.73 -24.42
CA SER A 315 -25.28 3.96 -24.33
C SER A 315 -25.34 4.64 -22.96
N SER A 316 -26.26 4.22 -22.08
CA SER A 316 -26.36 4.66 -20.68
C SER A 316 -25.97 3.55 -19.71
N SER A 317 -25.15 2.60 -20.16
CA SER A 317 -24.29 1.78 -19.31
C SER A 317 -23.44 2.74 -18.49
N GLN A 318 -24.00 3.23 -17.39
CA GLN A 318 -23.43 4.16 -16.45
C GLN A 318 -21.98 3.73 -16.25
N GLU A 319 -21.06 4.59 -16.69
CA GLU A 319 -19.64 4.30 -16.92
C GLU A 319 -19.00 3.94 -15.57
N LEU A 320 -19.23 2.71 -15.12
CA LEU A 320 -18.73 2.21 -13.87
C LEU A 320 -17.21 2.21 -14.01
N PRO A 321 -16.49 2.81 -13.06
CA PRO A 321 -15.05 2.85 -13.12
C PRO A 321 -14.50 1.42 -13.23
N PRO A 322 -13.48 1.19 -14.06
CA PRO A 322 -12.92 -0.14 -14.24
C PRO A 322 -12.41 -0.65 -12.89
N PRO A 323 -12.64 -1.93 -12.54
CA PRO A 323 -12.21 -2.46 -11.26
C PRO A 323 -10.69 -2.40 -11.12
N LEU A 324 -10.18 -2.34 -9.90
CA LEU A 324 -8.74 -2.40 -9.65
C LEU A 324 -8.14 -3.70 -10.21
N GLN A 325 -7.21 -3.55 -11.16
CA GLN A 325 -6.52 -4.65 -11.85
C GLN A 325 -5.03 -4.68 -11.55
N THR A 326 -4.41 -3.52 -11.31
CA THR A 326 -2.97 -3.38 -11.13
C THR A 326 -2.64 -2.73 -9.80
N LEU A 327 -1.86 -3.42 -8.97
CA LEU A 327 -1.28 -2.85 -7.75
C LEU A 327 0.24 -2.93 -7.80
N ILE A 328 0.90 -1.80 -7.66
CA ILE A 328 2.36 -1.68 -7.63
C ILE A 328 2.75 -0.98 -6.33
N VAL A 329 3.60 -1.62 -5.55
CA VAL A 329 4.20 -1.05 -4.35
C VAL A 329 5.71 -1.15 -4.45
N LEU A 330 6.40 -0.02 -4.48
CA LEU A 330 7.85 0.06 -4.62
C LEU A 330 8.48 0.80 -3.45
N ASN A 331 9.37 0.13 -2.72
CA ASN A 331 10.11 0.72 -1.59
C ASN A 331 9.20 1.39 -0.55
N ALA A 332 7.97 0.91 -0.39
CA ALA A 332 6.96 1.50 0.49
C ALA A 332 6.46 0.46 1.51
N GLN A 333 5.90 0.93 2.62
CA GLN A 333 5.40 0.03 3.66
C GLN A 333 4.03 -0.52 3.29
N VAL A 334 3.92 -1.85 3.30
CA VAL A 334 2.64 -2.56 3.14
C VAL A 334 2.22 -3.15 4.48
N PRO A 335 1.20 -2.60 5.15
CA PRO A 335 0.67 -3.22 6.35
C PRO A 335 0.18 -4.63 6.03
N SER A 336 0.52 -5.59 6.90
CA SER A 336 0.14 -6.99 6.68
C SER A 336 -1.38 -7.19 6.65
N ALA A 337 -2.17 -6.30 7.26
CA ALA A 337 -3.63 -6.35 7.17
C ALA A 337 -4.15 -6.01 5.76
N THR A 338 -3.44 -5.15 5.03
CA THR A 338 -3.85 -4.65 3.72
C THR A 338 -3.77 -5.73 2.64
N LEU A 339 -2.81 -6.66 2.75
CA LEU A 339 -2.69 -7.78 1.81
C LEU A 339 -3.88 -8.73 1.83
N PHE A 340 -4.63 -8.81 2.93
CA PHE A 340 -5.87 -9.60 3.00
C PHE A 340 -7.09 -8.89 2.41
N LEU A 341 -6.95 -7.61 2.08
CA LEU A 341 -8.02 -6.77 1.53
C LEU A 341 -7.82 -6.52 0.03
N LEU A 342 -6.82 -7.17 -0.57
CA LEU A 342 -6.58 -7.06 -2.00
C LEU A 342 -7.81 -7.54 -2.78
N PRO A 343 -8.29 -6.77 -3.76
CA PRO A 343 -9.40 -7.17 -4.61
C PRO A 343 -9.09 -8.46 -5.36
N LEU A 344 -10.11 -9.32 -5.52
CA LEU A 344 -10.01 -10.55 -6.30
C LEU A 344 -9.80 -10.28 -7.80
N THR A 345 -10.10 -9.06 -8.24
CA THR A 345 -9.97 -8.57 -9.63
C THR A 345 -8.53 -8.24 -10.02
N LEU A 346 -7.59 -8.25 -9.06
CA LEU A 346 -6.18 -8.01 -9.37
C LEU A 346 -5.62 -9.08 -10.31
N THR A 347 -5.09 -8.61 -11.43
CA THR A 347 -4.40 -9.41 -12.45
C THR A 347 -2.90 -9.15 -12.44
N ARG A 348 -2.46 -7.98 -11.93
CA ARG A 348 -1.05 -7.58 -11.88
C ARG A 348 -0.70 -7.09 -10.49
N LEU A 349 0.31 -7.70 -9.88
CA LEU A 349 0.80 -7.33 -8.56
C LEU A 349 2.32 -7.21 -8.58
N ALA A 350 2.83 -6.04 -8.23
CA ALA A 350 4.25 -5.83 -8.03
C ALA A 350 4.51 -5.37 -6.59
N LEU A 351 5.27 -6.16 -5.83
CA LEU A 351 5.69 -5.87 -4.46
C LEU A 351 7.22 -5.77 -4.49
N LEU A 352 7.74 -4.58 -4.74
CA LEU A 352 9.14 -4.36 -5.12
C LEU A 352 9.92 -3.72 -3.98
N ALA A 353 11.11 -4.24 -3.70
CA ALA A 353 12.06 -3.64 -2.75
C ALA A 353 11.44 -3.28 -1.39
N LEU A 354 10.54 -4.11 -0.85
CA LEU A 354 9.84 -3.80 0.39
C LEU A 354 10.84 -3.70 1.56
N PRO A 355 10.74 -2.66 2.41
CA PRO A 355 11.68 -2.43 3.50
C PRO A 355 11.58 -3.50 4.59
N VAL A 356 10.40 -4.09 4.76
CA VAL A 356 10.11 -5.11 5.76
C VAL A 356 9.61 -6.37 5.06
N PRO A 357 10.06 -7.58 5.48
CA PRO A 357 9.54 -8.82 4.96
C PRO A 357 8.03 -8.88 5.11
N SER A 358 7.32 -9.16 4.02
CA SER A 358 5.88 -9.42 4.09
C SER A 358 5.66 -10.91 4.30
N PRO A 359 5.25 -11.35 5.51
CA PRO A 359 5.12 -12.78 5.80
C PRO A 359 3.99 -13.46 5.02
N GLN A 360 3.19 -12.71 4.24
CA GLN A 360 1.93 -13.19 3.67
C GLN A 360 1.97 -13.50 2.18
N VAL A 361 3.11 -13.31 1.52
CA VAL A 361 3.25 -13.60 0.08
C VAL A 361 2.82 -15.04 -0.24
N HIS A 362 3.07 -16.00 0.65
CA HIS A 362 2.64 -17.40 0.51
C HIS A 362 1.12 -17.62 0.46
N ARG A 363 0.31 -16.64 0.87
CA ARG A 363 -1.16 -16.72 0.84
C ARG A 363 -1.77 -16.07 -0.38
N LEU A 364 -1.00 -15.32 -1.15
CA LEU A 364 -1.48 -14.64 -2.36
C LEU A 364 -2.22 -15.54 -3.35
N PRO A 365 -1.84 -16.82 -3.60
CA PRO A 365 -2.62 -17.64 -4.54
C PRO A 365 -4.08 -17.86 -4.11
N ARG A 366 -4.38 -17.73 -2.80
CA ARG A 366 -5.76 -17.82 -2.28
C ARG A 366 -6.48 -16.49 -2.27
N ILE A 367 -5.73 -15.38 -2.19
CA ILE A 367 -6.27 -14.03 -2.07
C ILE A 367 -6.52 -13.44 -3.46
N CYS A 368 -5.59 -13.59 -4.39
CA CYS A 368 -5.70 -13.03 -5.75
C CYS A 368 -5.54 -14.16 -6.77
N PRO A 369 -6.56 -15.02 -6.96
CA PRO A 369 -6.47 -16.18 -7.85
C PRO A 369 -6.35 -15.80 -9.33
N LEU A 370 -6.63 -14.55 -9.69
CA LEU A 370 -6.61 -14.05 -11.06
C LEU A 370 -5.28 -13.42 -11.48
N LEU A 371 -4.22 -13.45 -10.65
CA LEU A 371 -2.95 -12.84 -11.02
C LEU A 371 -2.31 -13.57 -12.20
N GLU A 372 -1.98 -12.77 -13.21
CA GLU A 372 -1.24 -13.13 -14.41
C GLU A 372 0.21 -12.70 -14.28
N VAL A 373 0.48 -11.56 -13.63
CA VAL A 373 1.82 -11.01 -13.43
C VAL A 373 2.07 -10.78 -11.95
N LEU A 374 3.12 -11.42 -11.42
CA LEU A 374 3.59 -11.23 -10.06
C LEU A 374 5.06 -10.83 -10.08
N ASP A 375 5.37 -9.58 -9.70
CA ASP A 375 6.74 -9.11 -9.57
C ASP A 375 7.13 -8.96 -8.09
N LEU A 376 8.04 -9.82 -7.63
CA LEU A 376 8.59 -9.80 -6.28
C LEU A 376 10.07 -9.40 -6.28
N SER A 377 10.54 -8.73 -7.34
CA SER A 377 11.94 -8.35 -7.50
C SER A 377 12.46 -7.45 -6.37
N TYR A 378 13.78 -7.49 -6.17
CA TYR A 378 14.54 -6.68 -5.20
C TYR A 378 14.19 -6.92 -3.72
N ASN A 379 13.58 -8.06 -3.40
CA ASN A 379 13.26 -8.48 -2.04
C ASN A 379 14.23 -9.58 -1.57
N PRO A 380 15.39 -9.23 -0.98
CA PRO A 380 16.39 -10.22 -0.57
C PRO A 380 15.86 -11.20 0.49
N TRP A 381 14.89 -10.75 1.29
CA TRP A 381 14.27 -11.53 2.37
C TRP A 381 13.43 -12.72 1.88
N LEU A 382 13.16 -12.84 0.58
CA LEU A 382 12.41 -13.98 0.04
C LEU A 382 13.16 -15.31 0.20
N ASN A 383 14.49 -15.25 0.11
CA ASN A 383 15.37 -16.41 0.28
C ASN A 383 15.80 -16.62 1.74
N ASP A 384 15.67 -15.59 2.58
CA ASP A 384 16.05 -15.69 3.98
C ASP A 384 15.01 -16.50 4.77
N PRO A 385 15.43 -17.45 5.63
CA PRO A 385 14.52 -18.12 6.53
C PRO A 385 13.94 -17.09 7.53
N PRO A 386 12.65 -17.18 7.88
CA PRO A 386 12.03 -16.26 8.82
C PRO A 386 12.77 -16.28 10.16
N GLY A 387 13.31 -15.12 10.54
CA GLY A 387 14.08 -14.94 11.77
C GLY A 387 15.58 -14.76 11.58
N GLY A 388 16.10 -14.74 10.33
CA GLY A 388 17.46 -14.31 9.99
C GLY A 388 18.59 -15.17 10.58
N LYS A 389 18.25 -16.29 11.22
CA LYS A 389 19.20 -17.26 11.77
C LYS A 389 19.20 -18.46 10.84
N GLY A 390 20.29 -18.61 10.07
CA GLY A 390 20.52 -19.66 9.08
C GLY A 390 20.62 -21.06 9.68
N HIS A 391 19.57 -21.50 10.38
CA HIS A 391 19.39 -22.91 10.65
C HIS A 391 19.10 -23.58 9.30
N ALA A 392 20.00 -24.48 8.89
CA ALA A 392 20.02 -25.13 7.58
C ALA A 392 18.73 -25.89 7.16
N ASN A 393 17.71 -25.94 8.02
CA ASN A 393 16.47 -26.67 7.80
C ASN A 393 15.22 -25.78 7.73
N VAL A 394 15.34 -24.45 7.78
CA VAL A 394 14.15 -23.58 7.73
C VAL A 394 13.81 -23.25 6.28
N GLU A 395 12.63 -23.67 5.85
CA GLU A 395 12.06 -23.37 4.52
C GLU A 395 12.00 -21.85 4.26
N SER A 396 12.41 -21.43 3.06
CA SER A 396 12.32 -20.05 2.60
C SER A 396 10.87 -19.59 2.45
N THR A 397 10.63 -18.29 2.29
CA THR A 397 9.27 -17.78 2.05
C THR A 397 8.71 -18.30 0.72
N LEU A 398 9.57 -18.43 -0.30
CA LEU A 398 9.21 -18.98 -1.62
C LEU A 398 8.89 -20.48 -1.55
N ASP A 399 9.53 -21.21 -0.65
CA ASP A 399 9.26 -22.64 -0.47
C ASP A 399 7.85 -22.91 0.08
N ARG A 400 7.28 -21.95 0.81
CA ARG A 400 5.94 -22.06 1.40
C ARG A 400 4.82 -21.75 0.43
N ILE A 401 5.14 -21.21 -0.75
CA ILE A 401 4.12 -20.83 -1.74
C ILE A 401 3.60 -22.09 -2.43
N GLU A 402 2.28 -22.23 -2.44
CA GLU A 402 1.57 -23.31 -3.12
C GLU A 402 1.53 -23.01 -4.64
N TRP A 403 2.67 -23.19 -5.34
CA TRP A 403 2.83 -22.78 -6.75
C TRP A 403 1.81 -23.40 -7.72
N GLU A 404 1.34 -24.60 -7.39
CA GLU A 404 0.32 -25.35 -8.13
C GLU A 404 -1.05 -24.65 -8.16
N LYS A 405 -1.32 -23.70 -7.26
CA LYS A 405 -2.60 -22.96 -7.20
C LYS A 405 -2.64 -21.73 -8.10
N TRP A 406 -1.51 -21.34 -8.68
CA TRP A 406 -1.42 -20.17 -9.55
C TRP A 406 -1.82 -20.47 -10.99
N ALA A 407 -3.06 -20.90 -11.22
CA ALA A 407 -3.50 -21.37 -12.54
C ALA A 407 -3.33 -20.34 -13.68
N ARG A 408 -3.41 -19.04 -13.37
CA ARG A 408 -3.34 -17.96 -14.36
C ARG A 408 -2.01 -17.21 -14.39
N LEU A 409 -1.07 -17.54 -13.49
CA LEU A 409 0.21 -16.85 -13.44
C LEU A 409 1.02 -17.17 -14.69
N GLN A 410 1.40 -16.12 -15.42
CA GLN A 410 2.18 -16.17 -16.66
C GLN A 410 3.60 -15.65 -16.45
N VAL A 411 3.76 -14.61 -15.62
CA VAL A 411 5.04 -13.92 -15.43
C VAL A 411 5.37 -13.79 -13.95
N LEU A 412 6.58 -14.20 -13.57
CA LEU A 412 7.10 -14.13 -12.22
C LEU A 412 8.45 -13.38 -12.19
N GLY A 413 8.45 -12.16 -11.64
CA GLY A 413 9.65 -11.35 -11.46
C GLY A 413 10.38 -11.67 -10.16
N LEU A 414 11.66 -12.05 -10.24
CA LEU A 414 12.52 -12.41 -9.10
C LEU A 414 13.93 -11.78 -9.21
N ARG A 415 14.06 -10.64 -9.89
CA ARG A 415 15.36 -9.94 -10.06
C ARG A 415 15.96 -9.62 -8.69
N MET A 416 17.26 -9.84 -8.52
CA MET A 416 17.99 -9.51 -7.28
C MET A 416 17.42 -10.13 -5.98
N CYS A 417 16.63 -11.21 -6.08
CA CYS A 417 16.07 -11.90 -4.91
C CYS A 417 16.90 -13.10 -4.45
N ASN A 418 17.97 -13.44 -5.17
CA ASN A 418 18.80 -14.61 -4.91
C ASN A 418 17.97 -15.90 -4.74
N VAL A 419 17.12 -16.22 -5.72
CA VAL A 419 16.25 -17.41 -5.69
C VAL A 419 16.93 -18.65 -6.30
N PRO A 420 17.04 -19.79 -5.58
CA PRO A 420 17.66 -21.01 -6.10
C PRO A 420 16.88 -21.63 -7.27
N GLU A 421 17.57 -22.35 -8.16
CA GLU A 421 16.98 -23.00 -9.34
C GLU A 421 15.89 -24.03 -8.99
N SER A 422 15.92 -24.59 -7.77
CA SER A 422 14.88 -25.47 -7.27
C SER A 422 13.50 -24.81 -7.26
N ILE A 423 13.42 -23.49 -7.04
CA ILE A 423 12.14 -22.77 -7.09
C ILE A 423 11.61 -22.69 -8.53
N ILE A 424 12.49 -22.55 -9.54
CA ILE A 424 12.07 -22.54 -10.95
C ILE A 424 11.39 -23.86 -11.31
N ALA A 425 12.05 -24.97 -10.99
CA ALA A 425 11.52 -26.30 -11.22
C ALA A 425 10.18 -26.52 -10.49
N ARG A 426 10.02 -25.92 -9.30
CA ARG A 426 8.77 -25.98 -8.52
C ARG A 426 7.64 -25.12 -9.10
N VAL A 427 7.94 -23.91 -9.56
CA VAL A 427 6.94 -22.98 -10.15
C VAL A 427 6.28 -23.60 -11.38
N ASN A 428 7.09 -24.24 -12.23
CA ASN A 428 6.65 -24.86 -13.48
C ASN A 428 6.27 -26.34 -13.34
N LYS A 429 6.33 -26.91 -12.13
CA LYS A 429 5.96 -28.31 -11.89
C LYS A 429 4.48 -28.56 -12.22
N GLY A 430 4.22 -29.44 -13.18
CA GLY A 430 2.87 -29.87 -13.56
C GLY A 430 2.16 -28.96 -14.57
N ARG A 431 2.81 -27.93 -15.10
CA ARG A 431 2.29 -27.10 -16.20
C ARG A 431 2.72 -27.72 -17.53
N LEU A 432 1.76 -28.10 -18.37
CA LEU A 432 2.00 -28.87 -19.61
C LEU A 432 2.06 -28.00 -20.90
N GLY A 433 1.89 -26.68 -20.80
CA GLY A 433 1.84 -25.81 -21.98
C GLY A 433 1.99 -24.32 -21.70
N ASP A 434 1.61 -23.87 -20.50
CA ASP A 434 1.75 -22.48 -20.08
C ASP A 434 2.87 -22.37 -19.03
N GLU A 435 4.12 -22.45 -19.49
CA GLU A 435 5.27 -22.21 -18.62
C GLU A 435 5.26 -20.77 -18.10
N VAL A 436 5.51 -20.59 -16.81
CA VAL A 436 5.67 -19.26 -16.22
C VAL A 436 7.01 -18.71 -16.65
N GLU A 437 7.00 -17.55 -17.28
CA GLU A 437 8.20 -16.77 -17.58
C GLU A 437 8.78 -16.24 -16.26
N ILE A 438 9.98 -16.72 -15.90
CA ILE A 438 10.67 -16.27 -14.69
C ILE A 438 11.75 -15.27 -15.08
N VAL A 439 11.56 -14.01 -14.68
CA VAL A 439 12.47 -12.91 -15.02
C VAL A 439 13.42 -12.62 -13.87
N GLY A 440 14.73 -12.54 -14.16
CA GLY A 440 15.75 -12.12 -13.19
C GLY A 440 16.65 -13.22 -12.61
N LEU A 441 16.72 -14.38 -13.28
CA LEU A 441 17.59 -15.48 -12.90
C LEU A 441 19.04 -15.28 -13.37
N ASP A 442 19.21 -14.59 -14.50
CA ASP A 442 20.48 -14.48 -15.22
C ASP A 442 21.49 -13.50 -14.60
N GLU A 443 21.11 -12.75 -13.56
CA GLU A 443 22.06 -11.83 -12.90
C GLU A 443 22.94 -12.52 -11.86
N ARG A 444 22.67 -13.80 -11.56
CA ARG A 444 23.45 -14.58 -10.60
C ARG A 444 24.80 -15.06 -11.13
N THR A 445 24.98 -15.06 -12.46
CA THR A 445 26.12 -15.72 -13.13
C THR A 445 27.48 -15.07 -12.85
N PHE A 446 27.53 -13.88 -12.26
CA PHE A 446 28.81 -13.22 -11.95
C PHE A 446 29.07 -12.90 -10.47
N GLY A 447 28.04 -12.70 -9.64
CA GLY A 447 28.23 -12.31 -8.23
C GLY A 447 28.59 -13.47 -7.28
N GLY A 448 28.04 -14.67 -7.52
CA GLY A 448 28.30 -15.85 -6.68
C GLY A 448 29.66 -16.52 -6.93
N SER A 449 30.38 -16.05 -7.94
CA SER A 449 31.67 -16.63 -8.33
C SER A 449 32.84 -15.73 -7.98
N LEU A 450 32.74 -14.76 -7.06
CA LEU A 450 33.96 -14.15 -6.54
C LEU A 450 34.66 -15.12 -5.58
N ASP A 451 33.93 -15.86 -4.74
CA ASP A 451 34.49 -16.95 -3.93
C ASP A 451 34.89 -18.18 -4.77
N VAL A 452 34.21 -18.45 -5.88
CA VAL A 452 34.57 -19.54 -6.81
C VAL A 452 35.72 -19.11 -7.72
N VAL A 453 35.78 -17.87 -8.19
CA VAL A 453 36.94 -17.30 -8.89
C VAL A 453 38.12 -17.14 -7.93
N GLU A 454 37.92 -16.73 -6.69
CA GLU A 454 38.95 -16.67 -5.65
C GLU A 454 39.38 -18.07 -5.22
N GLY A 455 38.47 -19.05 -5.21
CA GLY A 455 38.77 -20.48 -5.09
C GLY A 455 39.59 -21.01 -6.28
N MET A 456 39.24 -20.61 -7.51
CA MET A 456 40.00 -20.95 -8.71
C MET A 456 41.36 -20.24 -8.74
N MET A 457 41.46 -18.98 -8.32
CA MET A 457 42.70 -18.20 -8.28
C MET A 457 43.61 -18.62 -7.12
N SER A 458 43.06 -19.05 -5.98
CA SER A 458 43.83 -19.63 -4.87
C SER A 458 44.36 -21.02 -5.23
N GLY A 459 43.65 -21.80 -6.03
CA GLY A 459 44.12 -23.06 -6.62
C GLY A 459 45.21 -22.90 -7.70
N LEU A 460 45.38 -21.70 -8.27
CA LEU A 460 46.42 -21.38 -9.26
C LEU A 460 47.73 -20.86 -8.67
N ARG A 461 47.87 -20.82 -7.34
CA ARG A 461 49.18 -20.57 -6.73
C ARG A 461 50.09 -21.76 -7.00
N LEU A 462 50.98 -21.60 -7.99
CA LEU A 462 52.09 -22.51 -8.24
C LEU A 462 52.84 -22.76 -6.92
N SER A 463 52.82 -24.01 -6.48
CA SER A 463 53.76 -24.53 -5.50
C SER A 463 55.17 -24.43 -6.07
N ASP A 464 56.01 -23.60 -5.45
CA ASP A 464 57.46 -23.51 -5.70
C ASP A 464 58.19 -24.84 -5.43
#